data_AF-A0A932E0A0-F1
#
_entry.id   AF-A0A932E0A0-F1
#
_cell.length_a   1.000
_cell.length_b   1.000
_cell.length_c   1.000
_cell.angle_alpha   90.00
_cell.angle_beta   90.00
_cell.angle_gamma   90.00
#
_symmetry.space_group_name_H-M   'P 1'
#
loop_
_entity.id
_entity.type
_entity.pdbx_description
1 polymer ?
#
loop_
_entity_poly.entity_id
_entity_poly.type
_entity_poly.pdbx_seq_one_letter_code
_entity_poly.pdbx_strand_id
1 'polypeptide(L)'
;MAGSPAAYVLDSFALLAYLEGEAGMARVRSVLEGAEAQRHTVYLSLINLGEALYITERERGLVQARRTLGAVDQLPVEIVGVSRATVLAAAHIKACFPISYADAFAVVTAQDHGGVLMTGDPEFRPLADAGVVAVAWLPRRRL
;
A
#
# COMPACT_ATOMS: atom_id res chain seq x y z
N MET A 1 1.97 -12.66 23.32
CA MET A 1 2.58 -12.48 22.00
C MET A 1 1.50 -11.95 21.10
N ALA A 2 1.64 -10.75 20.54
CA ALA A 2 0.65 -10.22 19.61
C ALA A 2 0.64 -11.14 18.37
N GLY A 3 -0.53 -11.66 18.00
CA GLY A 3 -0.67 -12.50 16.81
C GLY A 3 -0.27 -11.74 15.55
N SER A 4 0.15 -12.47 14.51
CA SER A 4 0.37 -11.88 13.19
C SER A 4 -0.93 -11.21 12.69
N PRO A 5 -0.87 -10.03 12.06
CA PRO A 5 -2.03 -9.38 11.47
C PRO A 5 -2.78 -10.31 10.50
N ALA A 6 -4.11 -10.28 10.56
CA ALA A 6 -4.96 -11.04 9.63
C ALA A 6 -4.98 -10.43 8.22
N ALA A 7 -4.63 -9.15 8.09
CA ALA A 7 -4.57 -8.43 6.83
C ALA A 7 -3.43 -7.41 6.79
N TYR A 8 -2.87 -7.21 5.60
CA TYR A 8 -1.93 -6.13 5.27
C TYR A 8 -2.47 -5.31 4.11
N VAL A 9 -2.09 -4.03 4.06
CA VAL A 9 -2.39 -3.14 2.93
C VAL A 9 -1.08 -2.59 2.39
N LEU A 10 -0.87 -2.72 1.08
CA LEU A 10 0.25 -2.10 0.40
C LEU A 10 -0.19 -0.74 -0.13
N ASP A 11 0.58 0.31 0.15
CA ASP A 11 0.53 1.55 -0.60
C ASP A 11 1.44 1.46 -1.85
N SER A 12 1.51 2.54 -2.62
CA SER A 12 2.37 2.61 -3.81
C SER A 12 3.86 2.50 -3.44
N PHE A 13 4.29 3.04 -2.29
CA PHE A 13 5.65 2.94 -1.79
C PHE A 13 6.06 1.47 -1.58
N ALA A 14 5.27 0.70 -0.83
CA ALA A 14 5.56 -0.70 -0.54
C ALA A 14 5.55 -1.56 -1.80
N LEU A 15 4.61 -1.29 -2.71
CA LEU A 15 4.51 -1.99 -3.98
C LEU A 15 5.76 -1.76 -4.84
N LEU A 16 6.17 -0.50 -5.02
CA LEU A 16 7.36 -0.14 -5.80
C LEU A 16 8.64 -0.65 -5.14
N ALA A 17 8.76 -0.56 -3.82
CA ALA A 17 9.91 -1.10 -3.09
C ALA A 17 10.09 -2.61 -3.35
N TYR A 18 8.99 -3.36 -3.45
CA TYR A 18 9.02 -4.78 -3.82
C TYR A 18 9.41 -5.00 -5.28
N LEU A 19 8.75 -4.31 -6.22
CA LEU A 19 8.96 -4.52 -7.65
C LEU A 19 10.35 -4.07 -8.13
N GLU A 20 10.94 -3.08 -7.46
CA GLU A 20 12.21 -2.48 -7.84
C GLU A 20 13.42 -2.99 -7.04
N GLY A 21 13.20 -3.89 -6.07
CA GLY A 21 14.28 -4.45 -5.26
C GLY A 21 14.91 -3.46 -4.30
N GLU A 22 14.12 -2.52 -3.78
CA GLU A 22 14.58 -1.56 -2.79
C GLU A 22 14.69 -2.18 -1.38
N ALA A 23 15.18 -1.41 -0.41
CA ALA A 23 15.42 -1.90 0.96
C ALA A 23 14.18 -2.51 1.63
N GLY A 24 12.97 -2.05 1.29
CA GLY A 24 11.71 -2.59 1.79
C GLY A 24 11.29 -3.94 1.19
N MET A 25 11.91 -4.37 0.09
CA MET A 25 11.51 -5.55 -0.70
C MET A 25 11.41 -6.80 0.15
N ALA A 26 12.43 -7.09 0.97
CA ALA A 26 12.47 -8.33 1.75
C ALA A 26 11.28 -8.47 2.71
N ARG A 27 10.83 -7.35 3.29
CA ARG A 27 9.69 -7.34 4.20
C ARG A 27 8.37 -7.53 3.45
N VAL A 28 8.19 -6.85 2.33
CA VAL A 28 6.99 -6.99 1.50
C VAL A 28 6.90 -8.41 0.92
N ARG A 29 8.03 -8.98 0.45
CA ARG A 29 8.11 -10.37 -0.02
C ARG A 29 7.62 -11.36 1.04
N SER A 30 8.11 -11.25 2.27
CA SER A 30 7.71 -12.14 3.37
C SER A 30 6.20 -12.07 3.66
N VAL A 31 5.60 -10.88 3.52
CA VAL A 31 4.14 -10.70 3.64
C VAL A 31 3.42 -11.34 2.46
N LEU A 32 3.86 -11.16 1.22
CA LEU A 32 3.26 -11.80 0.05
C LEU A 32 3.35 -13.33 0.11
N GLU A 33 4.49 -13.89 0.50
CA GLU A 33 4.66 -15.34 0.74
C GLU A 33 3.72 -15.88 1.84
N GLY A 34 3.37 -15.03 2.81
CA GLY A 34 2.36 -15.35 3.81
C GLY A 34 0.94 -15.38 3.25
N ALA A 35 0.63 -14.49 2.32
CA ALA A 35 -0.67 -14.47 1.65
C ALA A 35 -0.84 -15.69 0.73
N GLU A 36 0.20 -16.04 -0.03
CA GLU A 36 0.23 -17.26 -0.85
C GLU A 36 0.03 -18.52 -0.01
N ALA A 37 0.61 -18.56 1.19
CA ALA A 37 0.42 -19.64 2.16
C ALA A 37 -0.87 -19.52 3.00
N GLN A 38 -1.81 -18.64 2.62
CA GLN A 38 -3.11 -18.43 3.27
C GLN A 38 -3.04 -18.08 4.76
N ARG A 39 -1.96 -17.40 5.20
CA ARG A 39 -1.79 -16.96 6.61
C ARG A 39 -2.50 -15.65 6.93
N HIS A 40 -2.69 -14.81 5.92
CA HIS A 40 -3.33 -13.49 6.00
C HIS A 40 -3.71 -13.03 4.58
N THR A 41 -4.48 -11.96 4.46
CA THR A 41 -4.79 -11.34 3.16
C THR A 41 -3.93 -10.10 2.92
N VAL A 42 -3.60 -9.82 1.66
CA VAL A 42 -2.91 -8.57 1.27
C VAL A 42 -3.82 -7.81 0.32
N TYR A 43 -4.10 -6.56 0.66
CA TYR A 43 -4.93 -5.66 -0.14
C TYR A 43 -4.09 -4.58 -0.80
N LEU A 44 -4.55 -4.13 -1.98
CA LEU A 44 -4.03 -2.97 -2.69
C LEU A 44 -5.22 -2.15 -3.19
N SER A 45 -5.31 -0.87 -2.85
CA SER A 45 -6.33 -0.01 -3.46
C SER A 45 -6.06 0.16 -4.94
N LEU A 46 -7.11 0.14 -5.76
CA LEU A 46 -7.04 0.47 -7.19
C LEU A 46 -6.40 1.85 -7.43
N ILE A 47 -6.57 2.79 -6.50
CA ILE A 47 -5.93 4.12 -6.57
C ILE A 47 -4.41 4.03 -6.38
N ASN A 48 -3.92 3.23 -5.43
CA ASN A 48 -2.49 3.05 -5.21
C ASN A 48 -1.83 2.22 -6.33
N LEU A 49 -2.57 1.29 -6.95
CA LEU A 49 -2.13 0.66 -8.21
C LEU A 49 -1.93 1.73 -9.30
N GLY A 50 -2.92 2.60 -9.51
CA GLY A 50 -2.83 3.70 -10.47
C GLY A 50 -1.66 4.64 -10.20
N GLU A 51 -1.41 4.97 -8.94
CA GLU A 51 -0.27 5.79 -8.52
C GLU A 51 1.08 5.12 -8.84
N ALA A 52 1.24 3.83 -8.53
CA ALA A 52 2.45 3.09 -8.87
C ALA A 52 2.70 3.02 -10.39
N LEU A 53 1.64 2.84 -11.18
CA LEU A 53 1.72 2.88 -12.65
C LEU A 53 2.10 4.26 -13.16
N TYR A 54 1.51 5.33 -12.63
CA TYR A 54 1.86 6.71 -12.96
C TYR A 54 3.34 7.00 -12.65
N ILE A 55 3.81 6.66 -11.45
CA ILE A 55 5.22 6.86 -11.06
C ILE A 55 6.13 6.09 -12.02
N THR A 56 5.84 4.81 -12.26
CA THR A 56 6.64 3.98 -13.17
C THR A 56 6.66 4.55 -14.59
N GLU A 57 5.51 4.96 -15.13
CA GLU A 57 5.41 5.51 -16.48
C GLU A 57 6.17 6.83 -16.60
N ARG A 58 6.03 7.72 -15.61
CA ARG A 58 6.72 9.01 -15.59
C ARG A 58 8.24 8.83 -15.58
N GLU A 59 8.74 7.83 -14.85
CA GLU A 59 10.18 7.64 -14.67
C GLU A 59 10.83 6.71 -15.71
N ARG A 60 10.08 5.73 -16.23
CA ARG A 60 10.62 4.62 -17.03
C ARG A 60 9.81 4.33 -18.31
N GLY A 61 8.75 5.09 -18.56
CA GLY A 61 7.92 4.99 -19.75
C GLY A 61 6.86 3.88 -19.70
N LEU A 62 5.92 3.96 -20.66
CA LEU A 62 4.72 3.13 -20.73
C LEU A 62 5.01 1.61 -20.80
N VAL A 63 6.10 1.21 -21.47
CA VAL A 63 6.48 -0.22 -21.56
C VAL A 63 6.77 -0.78 -20.16
N GLN A 64 7.47 -0.02 -19.32
CA GLN A 64 7.79 -0.46 -17.97
C GLN A 64 6.53 -0.45 -17.08
N ALA A 65 5.66 0.55 -17.22
CA ALA A 65 4.39 0.58 -16.49
C ALA A 65 3.49 -0.64 -16.81
N ARG A 66 3.42 -1.07 -18.08
CA ARG A 66 2.70 -2.29 -18.46
C ARG A 66 3.32 -3.55 -17.89
N ARG A 67 4.66 -3.63 -17.81
CA ARG A 67 5.35 -4.74 -17.14
C ARG A 67 5.07 -4.75 -15.65
N THR A 68 5.05 -3.58 -15.01
CA THR A 68 4.64 -3.42 -13.62
C THR A 68 3.23 -3.96 -13.41
N LEU A 69 2.24 -3.54 -14.21
CA LEU A 69 0.87 -4.06 -14.11
C LEU A 69 0.83 -5.60 -14.23
N GLY A 70 1.47 -6.16 -15.26
CA GLY A 70 1.53 -7.61 -15.44
C GLY A 70 2.22 -8.34 -14.29
N ALA A 71 3.19 -7.72 -13.62
CA ALA A 71 3.81 -8.29 -12.42
C ALA A 71 2.87 -8.24 -11.21
N VAL A 72 2.13 -7.14 -11.02
CA VAL A 72 1.15 -7.00 -9.94
C VAL A 72 0.03 -8.03 -10.08
N ASP A 73 -0.45 -8.28 -11.30
CA ASP A 73 -1.52 -9.26 -11.58
C ASP A 73 -1.12 -10.71 -11.23
N GLN A 74 0.17 -11.00 -11.01
CA GLN A 74 0.66 -12.30 -10.57
C GLN A 74 0.89 -12.38 -9.05
N LEU A 75 0.73 -11.28 -8.31
CA LEU A 75 0.93 -11.26 -6.87
C LEU A 75 -0.32 -11.77 -6.14
N PRO A 76 -0.17 -12.39 -4.95
CA PRO A 76 -1.28 -12.77 -4.09
C PRO A 76 -1.88 -11.56 -3.37
N VAL A 77 -2.38 -10.58 -4.15
CA VAL A 77 -2.99 -9.34 -3.65
C VAL A 77 -4.42 -9.21 -4.15
N GLU A 78 -5.31 -8.75 -3.28
CA GLU A 78 -6.68 -8.40 -3.62
C GLU A 78 -6.74 -6.90 -3.97
N ILE A 79 -7.02 -6.58 -5.23
CA ILE A 79 -7.19 -5.20 -5.68
C ILE A 79 -8.58 -4.70 -5.28
N VAL A 80 -8.62 -3.73 -4.38
CA VAL A 80 -9.87 -3.17 -3.85
C VAL A 80 -10.33 -2.00 -4.73
N GLY A 81 -11.56 -2.10 -5.23
CA GLY A 81 -12.17 -1.08 -6.08
C GLY A 81 -12.57 0.19 -5.31
N VAL A 82 -12.96 1.22 -6.06
CA VAL A 82 -13.39 2.51 -5.51
C VAL A 82 -14.91 2.60 -5.51
N SER A 83 -15.49 3.06 -4.40
CA SER A 83 -16.92 3.32 -4.26
C SER A 83 -17.16 4.75 -3.78
N ARG A 84 -18.41 5.22 -3.83
CA ARG A 84 -18.77 6.52 -3.26
C ARG A 84 -18.40 6.61 -1.77
N ALA A 85 -18.57 5.53 -1.02
CA ALA A 85 -18.24 5.49 0.40
C ALA A 85 -16.73 5.66 0.62
N THR A 86 -15.89 4.94 -0.13
CA THR A 86 -14.44 5.03 0.02
C THR A 86 -13.90 6.40 -0.40
N VAL A 87 -14.49 7.02 -1.44
CA VAL A 87 -14.17 8.40 -1.86
C VAL A 87 -14.47 9.41 -0.75
N LEU A 88 -15.66 9.35 -0.15
CA LEU A 88 -16.04 10.28 0.92
C LEU A 88 -15.17 10.08 2.18
N ALA A 89 -14.84 8.83 2.52
CA ALA A 89 -13.93 8.53 3.62
C ALA A 89 -12.51 9.05 3.36
N ALA A 90 -11.96 8.83 2.16
CA ALA A 90 -10.64 9.32 1.77
C ALA A 90 -10.59 10.86 1.79
N ALA A 91 -11.64 11.53 1.32
CA ALA A 91 -11.76 12.99 1.40
C ALA A 91 -11.74 13.50 2.85
N HIS A 92 -12.43 12.80 3.76
CA HIS A 92 -12.40 13.13 5.18
C HIS A 92 -10.99 12.94 5.78
N ILE A 93 -10.33 11.80 5.54
CA ILE A 93 -8.95 11.57 6.00
C ILE A 93 -8.01 12.67 5.49
N LYS A 94 -8.07 13.00 4.19
CA LYS A 94 -7.24 14.04 3.57
C LYS A 94 -7.49 15.44 4.14
N ALA A 95 -8.72 15.74 4.57
CA ALA A 95 -9.07 17.01 5.20
C ALA A 95 -8.50 17.12 6.62
N CYS A 96 -8.40 15.99 7.34
CA CYS A 96 -7.86 15.93 8.69
C CYS A 96 -6.34 15.79 8.74
N PHE A 97 -5.71 15.20 7.71
CA PHE A 97 -4.28 14.89 7.69
C PHE A 97 -3.59 15.36 6.40
N PRO A 98 -2.35 15.87 6.49
CA PRO A 98 -1.61 16.41 5.35
C PRO A 98 -0.92 15.33 4.50
N ILE A 99 -1.65 14.28 4.11
CA ILE A 99 -1.15 13.20 3.21
C ILE A 99 -1.60 13.43 1.76
N SER A 100 -1.13 12.64 0.80
CA SER A 100 -1.68 12.66 -0.56
C SER A 100 -3.12 12.09 -0.60
N TYR A 101 -3.85 12.34 -1.68
CA TYR A 101 -5.20 11.76 -1.83
C TYR A 101 -5.14 10.25 -2.08
N ALA A 102 -4.10 9.74 -2.76
CA ALA A 102 -3.89 8.31 -2.96
C ALA A 102 -3.57 7.59 -1.64
N ASP A 103 -2.76 8.20 -0.77
CA ASP A 103 -2.48 7.68 0.56
C ASP A 103 -3.74 7.58 1.42
N ALA A 104 -4.66 8.53 1.28
CA ALA A 104 -5.94 8.47 1.97
C ALA A 104 -6.76 7.21 1.57
N PHE A 105 -6.66 6.74 0.32
CA PHE A 105 -7.27 5.47 -0.07
C PHE A 105 -6.57 4.24 0.53
N ALA A 106 -5.25 4.28 0.71
CA ALA A 106 -4.54 3.21 1.41
C ALA A 106 -5.02 3.12 2.87
N VAL A 107 -5.18 4.27 3.54
CA VAL A 107 -5.73 4.36 4.91
C VAL A 107 -7.14 3.79 4.98
N VAL A 108 -8.03 4.21 4.08
CA VAL A 108 -9.42 3.70 4.05
C VAL A 108 -9.44 2.20 3.80
N THR A 109 -8.61 1.69 2.90
CA THR A 109 -8.50 0.24 2.64
C THR A 109 -8.03 -0.49 3.90
N ALA A 110 -7.10 0.06 4.66
CA ALA A 110 -6.65 -0.53 5.93
C ALA A 110 -7.77 -0.53 6.98
N GLN A 111 -8.58 0.53 7.05
CA GLN A 111 -9.70 0.61 7.98
C GLN A 111 -10.82 -0.38 7.63
N ASP A 112 -11.21 -0.45 6.36
CA ASP A 112 -12.31 -1.32 5.89
C ASP A 112 -11.98 -2.82 6.08
N HIS A 113 -10.70 -3.19 5.99
CA HIS A 113 -10.24 -4.57 6.08
C HIS A 113 -9.54 -4.92 7.40
N GLY A 114 -9.48 -3.99 8.36
CA GLY A 114 -8.75 -4.18 9.62
C GLY A 114 -7.27 -4.52 9.41
N GLY A 115 -6.67 -3.98 8.36
CA GLY A 115 -5.31 -4.31 7.92
C GLY A 115 -4.23 -3.40 8.48
N VAL A 116 -3.00 -3.89 8.47
CA VAL A 116 -1.81 -3.09 8.78
C VAL A 116 -1.23 -2.52 7.50
N LEU A 117 -1.17 -1.18 7.40
CA LEU A 117 -0.64 -0.47 6.24
C LEU A 117 0.89 -0.55 6.21
N MET A 118 1.45 -1.01 5.10
CA MET A 118 2.90 -1.08 4.88
C MET A 118 3.35 0.14 4.10
N THR A 119 4.26 0.93 4.67
CA THR A 119 4.83 2.11 3.99
C THR A 119 6.17 2.52 4.61
N GLY A 120 6.99 3.23 3.85
CA GLY A 120 8.16 3.96 4.36
C GLY A 120 7.94 5.47 4.44
N ASP A 121 6.75 5.97 4.10
CA ASP A 121 6.48 7.40 4.00
C ASP A 121 6.19 8.03 5.38
N PRO A 122 7.05 8.96 5.88
CA PRO A 122 6.84 9.62 7.16
C PRO A 122 5.55 10.44 7.25
N GLU A 123 4.90 10.79 6.13
CA GLU A 123 3.60 11.47 6.13
C GLU A 123 2.50 10.67 6.85
N PHE A 124 2.66 9.35 7.01
CA PHE A 124 1.73 8.51 7.77
C PHE A 124 1.91 8.59 9.29
N ARG A 125 2.98 9.21 9.81
CA ARG A 125 3.26 9.26 11.26
C ARG A 125 2.13 9.91 12.06
N PRO A 126 1.58 11.08 11.67
CA PRO A 126 0.47 11.69 12.41
C PRO A 126 -0.77 10.80 12.47
N LEU A 127 -1.03 9.99 11.43
CA LEU A 127 -2.16 9.06 11.42
C LEU A 127 -1.92 7.86 12.34
N ALA A 128 -0.71 7.33 12.35
CA ALA A 128 -0.32 6.24 13.24
C ALA A 128 -0.35 6.68 14.72
N ASP A 129 0.19 7.86 15.02
CA ASP A 129 0.22 8.44 16.37
C ASP A 129 -1.20 8.75 16.88
N ALA A 130 -2.10 9.17 15.98
CA ALA A 130 -3.51 9.39 16.29
C ALA A 130 -4.35 8.09 16.34
N GLY A 131 -3.75 6.92 16.08
CA GLY A 131 -4.44 5.64 16.07
C GLY A 131 -5.43 5.44 14.93
N VAL A 132 -5.33 6.24 13.87
CA VAL A 132 -6.24 6.19 12.70
C VAL A 132 -5.98 4.95 11.85
N VAL A 133 -4.73 4.50 11.77
CA VAL A 133 -4.31 3.29 11.06
C VAL A 133 -3.07 2.69 11.70
N ALA A 134 -3.00 1.36 11.76
CA ALA A 134 -1.79 0.65 12.17
C ALA A 134 -0.80 0.60 11.01
N VAL A 135 0.48 0.92 11.29
CA VAL A 135 1.52 1.02 10.25
C VAL A 135 2.67 0.05 10.50
N ALA A 136 3.02 -0.73 9.49
CA ALA A 136 4.25 -1.51 9.40
C ALA A 136 5.30 -0.74 8.59
N TRP A 137 6.22 -0.08 9.28
CA TRP A 137 7.22 0.78 8.69
C TRP A 137 8.26 0.01 7.87
N LEU A 138 8.47 0.44 6.62
CA LEU A 138 9.51 -0.05 5.72
C LEU A 138 10.74 0.87 5.77
N PRO A 139 11.96 0.32 5.62
CA PRO A 139 13.17 1.12 5.52
C PRO A 139 13.10 2.00 4.26
N ARG A 140 13.40 3.28 4.42
CA ARG A 140 13.55 4.21 3.31
C ARG A 140 14.88 3.99 2.62
N ARG A 141 14.94 4.32 1.33
CA ARG A 141 16.19 4.47 0.59
C ARG A 141 17.07 5.47 1.35
N ARG A 142 18.27 5.07 1.77
CA ARG A 142 19.32 6.05 2.08
C ARG A 142 19.70 6.66 0.74
N LEU A 143 19.47 7.96 0.60
CA LEU A 143 20.08 8.75 -0.48
C LEU A 143 21.61 8.63 -0.40
#